data_AF-A0A174M682-F1
#
_entry.id   AF-A0A174M682-F1
#
_cell.length_a   1.000
_cell.length_b   1.000
_cell.length_c   1.000
_cell.angle_alpha   90.00
_cell.angle_beta   90.00
_cell.angle_gamma   90.00
#
_symmetry.space_group_name_H-M   'P 1'
#
loop_
_entity.id
_entity.type
_entity.pdbx_description
1 polymer ?
#
loop_
_entity_poly.entity_id
_entity_poly.type
_entity_poly.pdbx_seq_one_letter_code
_entity_poly.pdbx_strand_id
1 'polypeptide(L)'
;MEDIMEDNFEKLNLLLEQEQCEFVDIPDGFTGQTESGELRLIYLMNDAVESFLVLKNARMTGNYVRDYEGEFEGSVEKADWDLCEAEYILVIHQGHNVFTVFFEDILLETQLYNYGELGHFWVKGYENLRVMEYQIAILRDKYEYLGEKYCTEYEGKLAMLRDFPPLNYLFYPAVPEKYIVPMDNPWEVTAEALAVMQELATEAGDEKLGKMLRRYEKNPDISNAKKIAGMLCRSSHLPVITLLGEKIREAASVYPDRDFGRKQNKYLHELMEKAERRKEELEAENVQTLIYREEPFIYDCDSISFQVYLMIVRKGVWKQKIMVEKI
;
A
#
# COMPACT_ATOMS: atom_id res chain seq x y z
N MET A 1 -18.49 15.61 -16.11
CA MET A 1 -17.48 16.57 -15.63
C MET A 1 -17.87 16.99 -14.23
N GLU A 2 -19.14 17.37 -14.00
CA GLU A 2 -19.73 17.51 -12.65
C GLU A 2 -19.55 16.24 -11.78
N ASP A 3 -19.88 15.04 -12.27
CA ASP A 3 -19.72 13.78 -11.49
C ASP A 3 -18.26 13.48 -11.05
N ILE A 4 -17.25 13.92 -11.79
CA ILE A 4 -15.82 13.71 -11.43
C ILE A 4 -15.37 14.75 -10.41
N MET A 5 -15.91 15.97 -10.50
CA MET A 5 -15.64 17.00 -9.51
C MET A 5 -16.30 16.64 -8.17
N GLU A 6 -17.52 16.10 -8.18
CA GLU A 6 -18.21 15.64 -6.97
C GLU A 6 -17.44 14.51 -6.27
N ASP A 7 -16.91 13.53 -7.02
CA ASP A 7 -16.02 12.45 -6.51
C ASP A 7 -14.76 13.01 -5.82
N ASN A 8 -14.10 14.04 -6.36
CA ASN A 8 -12.89 14.59 -5.74
C ASN A 8 -13.16 15.35 -4.43
N PHE A 9 -14.32 16.00 -4.29
CA PHE A 9 -14.73 16.60 -3.02
C PHE A 9 -15.09 15.55 -1.97
N GLU A 10 -15.68 14.41 -2.37
CA GLU A 10 -15.87 13.27 -1.48
C GLU A 10 -14.54 12.73 -0.97
N LYS A 11 -13.52 12.63 -1.84
CA LYS A 11 -12.15 12.25 -1.47
C LYS A 11 -11.52 13.24 -0.49
N LEU A 12 -11.72 14.54 -0.69
CA LEU A 12 -11.27 15.56 0.25
C LEU A 12 -11.95 15.38 1.62
N ASN A 13 -13.28 15.25 1.64
CA ASN A 13 -14.02 15.06 2.89
C ASN A 13 -13.58 13.79 3.62
N LEU A 14 -13.32 12.70 2.91
CA LEU A 14 -12.79 11.46 3.49
C LEU A 14 -11.46 11.70 4.22
N LEU A 15 -10.52 12.45 3.63
CA LEU A 15 -9.27 12.80 4.31
C LEU A 15 -9.54 13.60 5.60
N LEU A 16 -10.46 14.55 5.56
CA LEU A 16 -10.80 15.37 6.73
C LEU A 16 -11.44 14.55 7.84
N GLU A 17 -12.33 13.61 7.50
CA GLU A 17 -12.93 12.65 8.44
C GLU A 17 -11.89 11.70 9.05
N GLN A 18 -10.84 11.38 8.30
CA GLN A 18 -9.70 10.58 8.75
C GLN A 18 -8.65 11.39 9.51
N GLU A 19 -8.91 12.67 9.75
CA GLU A 19 -7.99 13.59 10.45
C GLU A 19 -6.63 13.75 9.72
N GLN A 20 -6.65 13.68 8.39
CA GLN A 20 -5.46 13.77 7.54
C GLN A 20 -5.50 15.03 6.65
N CYS A 21 -4.41 15.81 6.69
CA CYS A 21 -4.16 16.82 5.67
C CYS A 21 -2.68 17.18 5.63
N GLU A 22 -1.99 16.67 4.61
CA GLU A 22 -0.56 16.88 4.41
C GLU A 22 -0.28 17.38 3.00
N PHE A 23 0.38 18.52 2.90
CA PHE A 23 0.75 19.11 1.61
C PHE A 23 2.19 18.77 1.28
N VAL A 24 2.43 18.41 0.02
CA VAL A 24 3.80 18.30 -0.51
C VAL A 24 4.28 19.65 -1.05
N ASP A 25 5.59 19.79 -1.21
CA ASP A 25 6.26 20.93 -1.86
C ASP A 25 6.06 22.32 -1.22
N ILE A 26 5.54 22.40 0.02
CA ILE A 26 5.45 23.65 0.77
C ILE A 26 6.16 23.55 2.14
N PRO A 27 6.80 24.63 2.62
CA PRO A 27 7.47 24.64 3.92
C PRO A 27 6.52 24.97 5.08
N ASP A 28 7.01 24.77 6.31
CA ASP A 28 6.38 25.32 7.52
C ASP A 28 6.10 26.82 7.40
N GLY A 29 4.92 27.23 7.88
CA GLY A 29 4.49 28.62 7.86
C GLY A 29 4.20 29.17 6.46
N PHE A 30 4.04 28.30 5.46
CA PHE A 30 3.68 28.74 4.11
C PHE A 30 2.42 29.60 4.11
N THR A 31 2.49 30.74 3.41
CA THR A 31 1.37 31.66 3.18
C THR A 31 1.59 32.31 1.83
N GLY A 32 0.51 32.43 1.05
CA GLY A 32 0.52 32.93 -0.31
C GLY A 32 0.16 31.84 -1.31
N GLN A 33 0.72 31.94 -2.52
CA GLN A 33 0.43 31.07 -3.64
C GLN A 33 1.75 30.56 -4.23
N THR A 34 1.78 29.30 -4.66
CA THR A 34 2.93 28.71 -5.36
C THR A 34 3.07 29.30 -6.76
N GLU A 35 4.23 29.15 -7.40
CA GLU A 35 4.42 29.67 -8.78
C GLU A 35 3.44 29.06 -9.79
N SER A 36 3.04 27.80 -9.59
CA SER A 36 2.05 27.11 -10.42
C SER A 36 0.61 27.50 -10.09
N GLY A 37 0.37 28.12 -8.93
CA GLY A 37 -0.97 28.31 -8.38
C GLY A 37 -1.62 27.00 -7.92
N GLU A 38 -0.85 25.94 -7.73
CA GLU A 38 -1.35 24.63 -7.30
C GLU A 38 -0.82 24.26 -5.91
N LEU A 39 -1.67 23.67 -5.09
CA LEU A 39 -1.28 23.00 -3.85
C LEU A 39 -1.66 21.52 -3.96
N ARG A 40 -0.72 20.62 -3.64
CA ARG A 40 -0.91 19.18 -3.70
C ARG A 40 -1.07 18.62 -2.30
N LEU A 41 -2.26 18.12 -2.01
CA LEU A 41 -2.61 17.43 -0.78
C LEU A 41 -2.43 15.92 -1.00
N ILE A 42 -1.70 15.23 -0.14
CA ILE A 42 -1.55 13.76 -0.20
C ILE A 42 -2.94 13.14 0.00
N TYR A 43 -3.35 12.30 -0.97
CA TYR A 43 -4.59 11.52 -0.89
C TYR A 43 -4.33 10.07 -0.52
N LEU A 44 -3.40 9.43 -1.22
CA LEU A 44 -2.96 8.07 -0.91
C LEU A 44 -1.50 7.94 -1.30
N MET A 45 -0.68 7.51 -0.35
CA MET A 45 0.75 7.31 -0.55
C MET A 45 1.18 5.97 0.04
N ASN A 46 1.48 5.01 -0.83
CA ASN A 46 2.01 3.70 -0.49
C ASN A 46 2.88 3.16 -1.64
N ASP A 47 3.45 1.97 -1.49
CA ASP A 47 4.37 1.41 -2.49
C ASP A 47 3.75 1.11 -3.87
N ALA A 48 2.42 1.05 -3.97
CA ALA A 48 1.72 0.88 -5.24
C ALA A 48 1.29 2.21 -5.88
N VAL A 49 1.19 3.30 -5.10
CA VAL A 49 0.64 4.57 -5.57
C VAL A 49 1.15 5.78 -4.79
N GLU A 50 1.43 6.86 -5.53
CA GLU A 50 1.50 8.22 -4.99
C GLU A 50 0.37 9.02 -5.65
N SER A 51 -0.60 9.51 -4.88
CA SER A 51 -1.76 10.24 -5.38
C SER A 51 -2.07 11.47 -4.55
N PHE A 52 -2.48 12.53 -5.24
CA PHE A 52 -2.69 13.86 -4.68
C PHE A 52 -4.03 14.44 -5.11
N LEU A 53 -4.68 15.15 -4.18
CA LEU A 53 -5.72 16.11 -4.50
C LEU A 53 -5.05 17.45 -4.80
N VAL A 54 -5.08 17.86 -6.07
CA VAL A 54 -4.48 19.09 -6.57
C VAL A 54 -5.50 20.22 -6.53
N LEU A 55 -5.32 21.14 -5.59
CA LEU A 55 -6.12 22.35 -5.46
C LEU A 55 -5.64 23.39 -6.47
N LYS A 56 -6.51 23.79 -7.39
CA LYS A 56 -6.22 24.70 -8.51
C LYS A 56 -6.46 26.15 -8.12
N ASN A 57 -5.60 27.03 -8.63
CA ASN A 57 -5.60 28.46 -8.31
C ASN A 57 -5.63 28.70 -6.79
N ALA A 58 -4.90 27.86 -6.06
CA ALA A 58 -4.96 27.80 -4.62
C ALA A 58 -4.04 28.84 -3.96
N ARG A 59 -4.53 29.47 -2.90
CA ARG A 59 -3.76 30.36 -2.01
C ARG A 59 -4.00 29.99 -0.56
N MET A 60 -2.94 29.95 0.24
CA MET A 60 -2.98 29.61 1.66
C MET A 60 -2.75 30.86 2.52
N THR A 61 -3.40 30.93 3.67
CA THR A 61 -3.15 31.94 4.71
C THR A 61 -3.16 31.28 6.09
N GLY A 62 -2.37 31.78 7.03
CA GLY A 62 -2.33 31.29 8.40
C GLY A 62 -1.03 30.54 8.71
N ASN A 63 -1.08 29.64 9.70
CA ASN A 63 0.11 28.95 10.20
C ASN A 63 0.01 27.46 9.90
N TYR A 64 0.45 27.07 8.71
CA TYR A 64 0.63 25.65 8.37
C TYR A 64 1.84 25.09 9.11
N VAL A 65 1.66 23.93 9.74
CA VAL A 65 2.73 23.13 10.34
C VAL A 65 2.82 21.81 9.56
N ARG A 66 3.98 21.55 8.97
CA ARG A 66 4.33 20.33 8.27
C ARG A 66 4.56 19.20 9.26
N ASP A 67 4.30 17.97 8.84
CA ASP A 67 4.51 16.75 9.64
C ASP A 67 3.81 16.84 11.03
N TYR A 68 2.65 17.51 11.10
CA TYR A 68 1.96 17.80 12.35
C TYR A 68 1.38 16.53 12.98
N GLU A 69 1.87 16.16 14.16
CA GLU A 69 1.32 15.09 15.00
C GLU A 69 0.44 15.69 16.11
N GLY A 70 -0.89 15.59 16.01
CA GLY A 70 -1.81 16.09 17.03
C GLY A 70 -3.28 16.08 16.63
N GLU A 71 -4.13 16.72 17.45
CA GLU A 71 -5.57 16.86 17.17
C GLU A 71 -5.79 17.68 15.89
N PHE A 72 -6.68 17.18 15.04
CA PHE A 72 -6.92 17.72 13.71
C PHE A 72 -8.42 17.92 13.49
N GLU A 73 -8.81 19.09 12.98
CA GLU A 73 -10.17 19.34 12.51
C GLU A 73 -10.12 20.07 11.17
N GLY A 74 -10.93 19.66 10.20
CA GLY A 74 -10.97 20.27 8.88
C GLY A 74 -12.37 20.38 8.33
N SER A 75 -12.61 21.42 7.52
CA SER A 75 -13.88 21.60 6.81
C SER A 75 -13.66 22.27 5.47
N VAL A 76 -14.48 21.90 4.48
CA VAL A 76 -14.50 22.54 3.16
C VAL A 76 -15.90 23.11 2.88
N GLU A 77 -15.95 24.35 2.43
CA GLU A 77 -17.20 25.05 2.09
C GLU A 77 -17.07 25.74 0.73
N LYS A 78 -18.19 25.85 0.01
CA LYS A 78 -18.29 26.67 -1.19
C LYS A 78 -18.47 28.13 -0.78
N ALA A 79 -17.59 29.00 -1.28
CA ALA A 79 -17.65 30.42 -0.98
C ALA A 79 -18.86 31.08 -1.65
N ASP A 80 -19.41 32.10 -0.99
CA ASP A 80 -20.33 33.03 -1.62
C ASP A 80 -19.52 33.98 -2.52
N TRP A 81 -19.76 33.91 -3.83
CA TRP A 81 -19.02 34.67 -4.87
C TRP A 81 -19.07 36.19 -4.64
N ASP A 82 -20.11 36.68 -3.97
CA ASP A 82 -20.24 38.10 -3.63
C ASP A 82 -19.25 38.56 -2.53
N LEU A 83 -18.59 37.61 -1.84
CA LEU A 83 -17.68 37.85 -0.71
C LEU A 83 -16.23 37.44 -0.98
N CYS A 84 -15.97 36.57 -1.96
CA CYS A 84 -14.62 36.07 -2.26
C CYS A 84 -14.47 35.72 -3.74
N GLU A 85 -13.31 36.05 -4.33
CA GLU A 85 -12.96 35.66 -5.71
C GLU A 85 -12.66 34.15 -5.86
N ALA A 86 -12.51 33.41 -4.75
CA ALA A 86 -12.28 31.96 -4.78
C ALA A 86 -13.60 31.21 -4.65
N GLU A 87 -13.71 30.05 -5.29
CA GLU A 87 -14.95 29.25 -5.27
C GLU A 87 -15.10 28.39 -4.01
N TYR A 88 -13.99 27.93 -3.43
CA TYR A 88 -13.97 27.02 -2.30
C TYR A 88 -12.99 27.47 -1.22
N ILE A 89 -13.33 27.16 0.03
CA ILE A 89 -12.58 27.50 1.24
C ILE A 89 -12.38 26.22 2.06
N LEU A 90 -11.14 25.79 2.21
CA LEU A 90 -10.72 24.71 3.11
C LEU A 90 -10.12 25.34 4.37
N VAL A 91 -10.69 25.05 5.54
CA VAL A 91 -10.21 25.51 6.84
C VAL A 91 -9.70 24.32 7.63
N ILE A 92 -8.45 24.39 8.08
CA ILE A 92 -7.79 23.32 8.82
C ILE A 92 -7.28 23.85 10.17
N HIS A 93 -7.55 23.09 11.22
CA HIS A 93 -7.07 23.28 12.58
C HIS A 93 -6.06 22.17 12.90
N GLN A 94 -4.82 22.57 13.15
CA GLN A 94 -3.73 21.72 13.67
C GLN A 94 -3.51 22.08 15.14
N GLY A 95 -4.37 21.54 16.01
CA GLY A 95 -4.48 21.94 17.41
C GLY A 95 -4.81 23.43 17.57
N HIS A 96 -3.81 24.23 17.98
CA HIS A 96 -3.97 25.69 18.12
C HIS A 96 -3.63 26.48 16.86
N ASN A 97 -3.03 25.83 15.86
CA ASN A 97 -2.69 26.47 14.59
C ASN A 97 -3.88 26.35 13.64
N VAL A 98 -4.12 27.41 12.87
CA VAL A 98 -5.17 27.43 11.86
C VAL A 98 -4.58 27.96 10.58
N PHE A 99 -4.91 27.29 9.48
CA PHE A 99 -4.68 27.81 8.14
C PHE A 99 -5.92 27.61 7.27
N THR A 100 -6.01 28.45 6.24
CA THR A 100 -7.12 28.47 5.31
C THR A 100 -6.56 28.44 3.90
N VAL A 101 -7.10 27.55 3.07
CA VAL A 101 -6.79 27.45 1.65
C VAL A 101 -8.01 27.87 0.85
N PHE A 102 -7.83 28.86 0.00
CA PHE A 102 -8.82 29.29 -0.99
C PHE A 102 -8.44 28.70 -2.33
N PHE A 103 -9.36 28.06 -3.05
CA PHE A 103 -9.09 27.42 -4.34
C PHE A 103 -10.32 27.45 -5.23
N GLU A 104 -10.13 27.18 -6.53
CA GLU A 104 -11.20 27.21 -7.53
C GLU A 104 -11.66 25.83 -7.97
N ASP A 105 -10.77 24.83 -7.97
CA ASP A 105 -11.09 23.48 -8.44
C ASP A 105 -10.18 22.43 -7.77
N ILE A 106 -10.57 21.16 -7.82
CA ILE A 106 -9.86 20.03 -7.24
C ILE A 106 -9.74 18.89 -8.26
N LEU A 107 -8.50 18.50 -8.56
CA LEU A 107 -8.19 17.40 -9.49
C LEU A 107 -7.46 16.27 -8.76
N LEU A 108 -7.76 15.02 -9.13
CA LEU A 108 -7.01 13.87 -8.67
C LEU A 108 -5.81 13.61 -9.60
N GLU A 109 -4.61 13.71 -9.06
CA GLU A 109 -3.36 13.32 -9.69
C GLU A 109 -2.90 11.97 -9.12
N THR A 110 -2.52 11.01 -9.97
CA THR A 110 -2.18 9.65 -9.53
C THR A 110 -1.02 9.08 -10.34
N GLN A 111 -0.02 8.56 -9.64
CA GLN A 111 1.08 7.80 -10.20
C GLN A 111 1.07 6.39 -9.63
N LEU A 112 1.05 5.38 -10.51
CA LEU A 112 1.03 3.96 -10.13
C LEU A 112 2.38 3.33 -10.40
N TYR A 113 2.85 2.51 -9.47
CA TYR A 113 4.21 1.95 -9.49
C TYR A 113 4.22 0.42 -9.36
N ASN A 114 5.31 -0.19 -9.84
CA ASN A 114 5.57 -1.61 -9.67
C ASN A 114 5.92 -1.93 -8.21
N TYR A 115 4.93 -2.46 -7.50
CA TYR A 115 5.04 -2.86 -6.10
C TYR A 115 5.45 -4.32 -5.89
N GLY A 116 5.59 -5.12 -6.96
CA GLY A 116 5.75 -6.58 -6.88
C GLY A 116 7.06 -7.04 -6.21
N GLU A 117 8.08 -6.18 -6.26
CA GLU A 117 9.37 -6.37 -5.59
C GLU A 117 9.60 -5.37 -4.46
N LEU A 118 8.62 -4.53 -4.14
CA LEU A 118 8.64 -3.67 -2.97
C LEU A 118 8.17 -4.46 -1.74
N GLY A 119 8.92 -4.35 -0.63
CA GLY A 119 8.57 -5.09 0.57
C GLY A 119 9.37 -4.69 1.80
N HIS A 120 8.68 -4.66 2.93
CA HIS A 120 9.24 -4.33 4.24
C HIS A 120 9.35 -5.54 5.16
N PHE A 121 10.41 -5.57 5.96
CA PHE A 121 10.73 -6.68 6.87
C PHE A 121 10.70 -6.26 8.34
N TRP A 122 9.68 -5.49 8.75
CA TRP A 122 9.57 -4.94 10.10
C TRP A 122 9.31 -6.00 11.19
N VAL A 123 8.55 -7.05 10.86
CA VAL A 123 8.18 -8.11 11.81
C VAL A 123 8.84 -9.42 11.43
N LYS A 124 9.54 -10.04 12.39
CA LYS A 124 10.31 -11.28 12.19
C LYS A 124 9.41 -12.53 12.07
N GLY A 125 9.90 -13.49 11.29
CA GLY A 125 9.36 -14.83 11.12
C GLY A 125 8.22 -14.92 10.10
N TYR A 126 8.35 -15.84 9.14
CA TYR A 126 7.43 -16.00 8.01
C TYR A 126 7.34 -14.75 7.14
N GLU A 127 8.48 -14.11 6.91
CA GLU A 127 8.63 -12.87 6.15
C GLU A 127 8.02 -12.98 4.75
N ASN A 128 8.02 -14.16 4.13
CA ASN A 128 7.36 -14.38 2.85
C ASN A 128 5.84 -14.21 2.89
N LEU A 129 5.19 -14.61 3.99
CA LEU A 129 3.75 -14.42 4.16
C LEU A 129 3.45 -12.97 4.54
N ARG A 130 4.29 -12.35 5.35
CA ARG A 130 4.12 -10.95 5.80
C ARG A 130 4.31 -9.95 4.66
N VAL A 131 5.31 -10.14 3.81
CA VAL A 131 5.50 -9.26 2.64
C VAL A 131 4.31 -9.35 1.71
N MET A 132 3.75 -10.54 1.48
CA MET A 132 2.52 -10.65 0.69
C MET A 132 1.32 -10.00 1.40
N GLU A 133 1.20 -10.12 2.72
CA GLU A 133 0.15 -9.43 3.49
C GLU A 133 0.25 -7.90 3.31
N TYR A 134 1.46 -7.34 3.36
CA TYR A 134 1.71 -5.94 3.07
C TYR A 134 1.33 -5.57 1.63
N GLN A 135 1.80 -6.33 0.64
CA GLN A 135 1.50 -6.08 -0.77
C GLN A 135 0.00 -6.15 -1.08
N ILE A 136 -0.72 -7.07 -0.43
CA ILE A 136 -2.18 -7.18 -0.52
C ILE A 136 -2.85 -5.99 0.18
N ALA A 137 -2.32 -5.52 1.31
CA ALA A 137 -2.85 -4.35 2.03
C ALA A 137 -2.76 -3.08 1.19
N ILE A 138 -1.57 -2.73 0.68
CA ILE A 138 -1.38 -1.53 -0.16
C ILE A 138 -2.19 -1.58 -1.46
N LEU A 139 -2.37 -2.80 -2.01
CA LEU A 139 -3.20 -3.00 -3.18
C LEU A 139 -4.68 -2.82 -2.86
N ARG A 140 -5.11 -3.25 -1.68
CA ARG A 140 -6.49 -3.01 -1.21
C ARG A 140 -6.74 -1.53 -0.98
N ASP A 141 -5.80 -0.81 -0.37
CA ASP A 141 -5.92 0.65 -0.21
C ASP A 141 -6.03 1.35 -1.58
N LYS A 142 -5.18 0.96 -2.54
CA LYS A 142 -5.27 1.45 -3.93
C LYS A 142 -6.67 1.20 -4.51
N TYR A 143 -7.23 0.00 -4.32
CA TYR A 143 -8.55 -0.36 -4.84
C TYR A 143 -9.69 0.43 -4.16
N GLU A 144 -9.67 0.60 -2.84
CA GLU A 144 -10.75 1.24 -2.08
C GLU A 144 -10.77 2.76 -2.25
N TYR A 145 -9.61 3.41 -2.15
CA TYR A 145 -9.53 4.88 -2.17
C TYR A 145 -9.60 5.45 -3.59
N LEU A 146 -8.91 4.82 -4.55
CA LEU A 146 -8.90 5.32 -5.93
C LEU A 146 -10.03 4.75 -6.78
N GLY A 147 -10.49 3.55 -6.44
CA GLY A 147 -11.53 2.80 -7.15
C GLY A 147 -10.99 1.85 -8.22
N GLU A 148 -11.86 0.93 -8.67
CA GLU A 148 -11.55 -0.14 -9.63
C GLU A 148 -10.88 0.35 -10.93
N LYS A 149 -11.18 1.59 -11.37
CA LYS A 149 -10.60 2.19 -12.59
C LYS A 149 -9.06 2.30 -12.57
N TYR A 150 -8.43 2.27 -11.40
CA TYR A 150 -6.98 2.31 -11.24
C TYR A 150 -6.34 0.93 -11.05
N CYS A 151 -7.15 -0.13 -11.00
CA CYS A 151 -6.69 -1.50 -10.87
C CYS A 151 -6.98 -2.28 -12.16
N THR A 152 -6.12 -3.24 -12.47
CA THR A 152 -6.47 -4.29 -13.42
C THR A 152 -7.52 -5.24 -12.83
N GLU A 153 -8.25 -5.98 -13.67
CA GLU A 153 -9.18 -7.03 -13.19
C GLU A 153 -8.48 -8.03 -12.26
N TYR A 154 -7.21 -8.31 -12.56
CA TYR A 154 -6.41 -9.25 -11.80
C TYR A 154 -6.00 -8.71 -10.42
N GLU A 155 -5.58 -7.45 -10.37
CA GLU A 155 -5.35 -6.75 -9.10
C GLU A 155 -6.62 -6.69 -8.25
N GLY A 156 -7.79 -6.44 -8.87
CA GLY A 156 -9.07 -6.46 -8.18
C GLY A 156 -9.31 -7.78 -7.44
N LYS A 157 -9.00 -8.92 -8.07
CA LYS A 157 -9.08 -10.24 -7.42
C LYS A 157 -8.08 -10.37 -6.27
N LEU A 158 -6.83 -9.97 -6.47
CA LEU A 158 -5.79 -10.06 -5.44
C LEU A 158 -6.09 -9.16 -4.24
N ALA A 159 -6.66 -7.97 -4.45
CA ALA A 159 -7.07 -7.03 -3.39
C ALA A 159 -8.10 -7.65 -2.44
N MET A 160 -8.93 -8.58 -2.92
CA MET A 160 -9.92 -9.26 -2.08
C MET A 160 -9.26 -10.17 -1.03
N LEU A 161 -8.01 -10.60 -1.24
CA LEU A 161 -7.28 -11.39 -0.24
C LEU A 161 -7.05 -10.65 1.09
N ARG A 162 -7.25 -9.32 1.15
CA ARG A 162 -7.31 -8.57 2.41
C ARG A 162 -8.38 -9.12 3.35
N ASP A 163 -9.50 -9.55 2.78
CA ASP A 163 -10.64 -10.17 3.46
C ASP A 163 -10.48 -11.70 3.55
N PHE A 164 -9.25 -12.22 3.46
CA PHE A 164 -8.95 -13.62 3.77
C PHE A 164 -8.24 -13.70 5.13
N PRO A 165 -8.98 -13.92 6.24
CA PRO A 165 -8.43 -13.96 7.59
C PRO A 165 -7.15 -14.79 7.72
N PRO A 166 -7.03 -15.99 7.12
CA PRO A 166 -5.82 -16.80 7.27
C PRO A 166 -4.54 -16.21 6.67
N LEU A 167 -4.59 -15.15 5.84
CA LEU A 167 -3.43 -14.48 5.24
C LEU A 167 -3.37 -12.97 5.53
N ASN A 168 -4.20 -12.44 6.44
CA ASN A 168 -4.17 -11.02 6.79
C ASN A 168 -3.41 -10.76 8.11
N TYR A 169 -3.47 -9.51 8.58
CA TYR A 169 -2.79 -9.04 9.78
C TYR A 169 -3.15 -9.82 11.07
N LEU A 170 -4.24 -10.58 11.10
CA LEU A 170 -4.60 -11.42 12.27
C LEU A 170 -3.58 -12.53 12.51
N PHE A 171 -2.92 -13.04 11.46
CA PHE A 171 -1.92 -14.10 11.57
C PHE A 171 -0.53 -13.66 11.12
N TYR A 172 -0.46 -12.76 10.14
CA TYR A 172 0.79 -12.33 9.51
C TYR A 172 0.89 -10.80 9.43
N PRO A 173 0.79 -10.07 10.54
CA PRO A 173 0.91 -8.62 10.49
C PRO A 173 2.28 -8.23 9.93
N ALA A 174 2.31 -7.53 8.80
CA ALA A 174 3.55 -7.04 8.23
C ALA A 174 4.15 -5.88 9.03
N VAL A 175 3.30 -5.16 9.75
CA VAL A 175 3.65 -3.95 10.51
C VAL A 175 3.55 -4.19 12.02
N PRO A 176 4.30 -3.41 12.84
CA PRO A 176 4.09 -3.37 14.28
C PRO A 176 2.64 -3.00 14.64
N GLU A 177 2.14 -3.49 15.77
CA GLU A 177 0.74 -3.33 16.21
C GLU A 177 0.23 -1.88 16.16
N LYS A 178 1.08 -0.90 16.54
CA LYS A 178 0.73 0.53 16.51
C LYS A 178 0.45 1.10 15.11
N TYR A 179 0.83 0.40 14.05
CA TYR A 179 0.63 0.82 12.66
C TYR A 179 -0.40 -0.05 11.93
N ILE A 180 -1.05 -1.00 12.62
CA ILE A 180 -2.12 -1.79 12.03
C ILE A 180 -3.35 -0.91 11.90
N VAL A 181 -3.80 -0.69 10.66
CA VAL A 181 -5.12 -0.12 10.40
C VAL A 181 -6.17 -1.21 10.66
N PRO A 182 -7.03 -1.05 11.69
CA PRO A 182 -8.01 -2.06 12.04
C PRO A 182 -9.10 -2.16 10.96
N MET A 183 -9.51 -3.39 10.65
CA MET A 183 -10.71 -3.64 9.84
C MET A 183 -11.91 -3.81 10.77
N ASP A 184 -13.11 -3.46 10.29
CA ASP A 184 -14.36 -3.61 11.06
C ASP A 184 -14.65 -5.07 11.42
N ASN A 185 -14.58 -5.98 10.43
CA ASN A 185 -14.89 -7.40 10.58
C ASN A 185 -13.71 -8.29 10.16
N PRO A 186 -12.57 -8.27 10.87
CA PRO A 186 -11.31 -8.86 10.37
C PRO A 186 -11.33 -10.40 10.30
N TRP A 187 -12.30 -11.04 10.97
CA TRP A 187 -12.50 -12.50 10.97
C TRP A 187 -13.49 -12.98 9.92
N GLU A 188 -14.21 -12.06 9.27
CA GLU A 188 -15.15 -12.40 8.21
C GLU A 188 -14.37 -12.65 6.92
N VAL A 189 -14.74 -13.72 6.21
CA VAL A 189 -14.13 -14.07 4.93
C VAL A 189 -15.13 -13.79 3.82
N THR A 190 -14.70 -13.08 2.79
CA THR A 190 -15.54 -12.85 1.60
C THR A 190 -15.48 -14.05 0.64
N ALA A 191 -16.52 -14.21 -0.18
CA ALA A 191 -16.57 -15.29 -1.16
C ALA A 191 -15.48 -15.14 -2.22
N GLU A 192 -15.18 -13.91 -2.60
CA GLU A 192 -14.17 -13.49 -3.55
C GLU A 192 -12.77 -13.86 -3.07
N ALA A 193 -12.42 -13.48 -1.83
CA ALA A 193 -11.14 -13.81 -1.21
C ALA A 193 -10.93 -15.33 -1.13
N LEU A 194 -11.99 -16.06 -0.76
CA LEU A 194 -11.95 -17.50 -0.67
C LEU A 194 -11.79 -18.16 -2.05
N ALA A 195 -12.46 -17.64 -3.08
CA ALA A 195 -12.36 -18.13 -4.45
C ALA A 195 -10.92 -18.02 -4.98
N VAL A 196 -10.26 -16.89 -4.75
CA VAL A 196 -8.85 -16.69 -5.14
C VAL A 196 -7.95 -17.74 -4.48
N MET A 197 -8.12 -18.00 -3.19
CA MET A 197 -7.34 -19.04 -2.50
C MET A 197 -7.65 -20.46 -2.98
N GLN A 198 -8.90 -20.74 -3.38
CA GLN A 198 -9.28 -22.03 -3.95
C GLN A 198 -8.68 -22.24 -5.34
N GLU A 199 -8.64 -21.19 -6.17
CA GLU A 199 -7.99 -21.20 -7.48
C GLU A 199 -6.49 -21.47 -7.33
N LEU A 200 -5.81 -20.72 -6.45
CA LEU A 200 -4.40 -20.91 -6.13
C LEU A 200 -4.09 -22.35 -5.65
N ALA A 201 -4.92 -22.88 -4.75
CA ALA A 201 -4.75 -24.25 -4.27
C ALA A 201 -4.94 -25.27 -5.39
N THR A 202 -5.84 -25.02 -6.34
CA THR A 202 -6.11 -25.91 -7.48
C THR A 202 -4.98 -25.86 -8.50
N GLU A 203 -4.52 -24.67 -8.87
CA GLU A 203 -3.41 -24.46 -9.80
C GLU A 203 -2.09 -25.04 -9.27
N ALA A 204 -1.83 -24.89 -7.97
CA ALA A 204 -0.67 -25.50 -7.32
C ALA A 204 -0.82 -27.02 -7.02
N GLY A 205 -1.99 -27.61 -7.31
CA GLY A 205 -2.28 -29.03 -7.05
C GLY A 205 -2.38 -29.42 -5.56
N ASP A 206 -2.68 -28.46 -4.68
CA ASP A 206 -2.74 -28.66 -3.24
C ASP A 206 -4.13 -29.10 -2.76
N GLU A 207 -4.41 -30.38 -2.98
CA GLU A 207 -5.68 -31.02 -2.59
C GLU A 207 -6.00 -30.91 -1.09
N LYS A 208 -4.97 -30.85 -0.23
CA LYS A 208 -5.16 -30.76 1.21
C LYS A 208 -5.61 -29.37 1.61
N LEU A 209 -4.97 -28.32 1.08
CA LEU A 209 -5.40 -26.96 1.28
C LEU A 209 -6.79 -26.73 0.68
N GLY A 210 -7.03 -27.17 -0.55
CA GLY A 210 -8.35 -27.06 -1.20
C GLY A 210 -9.49 -27.69 -0.39
N LYS A 211 -9.26 -28.88 0.21
CA LYS A 211 -10.25 -29.49 1.13
C LYS A 211 -10.49 -28.67 2.38
N MET A 212 -9.45 -28.04 2.94
CA MET A 212 -9.56 -27.20 4.12
C MET A 212 -10.28 -25.88 3.81
N LEU A 213 -10.04 -25.28 2.64
CA LEU A 213 -10.73 -24.09 2.16
C LEU A 213 -12.24 -24.35 1.97
N ARG A 214 -12.62 -25.45 1.31
CA ARG A 214 -14.04 -25.85 1.19
C ARG A 214 -14.72 -26.15 2.53
N ARG A 215 -13.96 -26.57 3.53
CA ARG A 215 -14.47 -26.72 4.91
C ARG A 215 -14.67 -25.37 5.57
N TYR A 216 -13.74 -24.44 5.37
CA TYR A 216 -13.82 -23.08 5.90
C TYR A 216 -14.98 -22.31 5.29
N GLU A 217 -15.24 -22.47 3.99
CA GLU A 217 -16.43 -21.95 3.30
C GLU A 217 -17.74 -22.32 4.00
N LYS A 218 -17.89 -23.59 4.39
CA LYS A 218 -19.10 -24.12 5.04
C LYS A 218 -19.20 -23.73 6.52
N ASN A 219 -18.07 -23.43 7.16
CA ASN A 219 -18.00 -23.08 8.57
C ASN A 219 -16.85 -22.09 8.79
N PRO A 220 -17.08 -20.78 8.55
CA PRO A 220 -16.05 -19.74 8.60
C PRO A 220 -15.70 -19.36 10.03
N ASP A 221 -15.28 -20.35 10.83
CA ASP A 221 -14.92 -20.16 12.22
C ASP A 221 -13.41 -19.87 12.40
N ILE A 222 -13.09 -19.23 13.53
CA ILE A 222 -11.72 -18.88 13.92
C ILE A 222 -10.79 -20.11 13.99
N SER A 223 -11.32 -21.29 14.32
CA SER A 223 -10.52 -22.52 14.41
C SER A 223 -10.05 -23.00 13.03
N ASN A 224 -10.91 -22.90 12.02
CA ASN A 224 -10.59 -23.25 10.64
C ASN A 224 -9.66 -22.22 10.03
N ALA A 225 -9.86 -20.92 10.30
CA ALA A 225 -8.92 -19.88 9.90
C ALA A 225 -7.51 -20.14 10.46
N LYS A 226 -7.40 -20.41 11.77
CA LYS A 226 -6.14 -20.80 12.44
C LYS A 226 -5.46 -22.01 11.81
N LYS A 227 -6.25 -23.03 11.42
CA LYS A 227 -5.70 -24.23 10.77
C LYS A 227 -5.13 -23.89 9.40
N ILE A 228 -5.83 -23.07 8.60
CA ILE A 228 -5.38 -22.67 7.27
C ILE A 228 -4.11 -21.83 7.37
N ALA A 229 -4.07 -20.82 8.25
CA ALA A 229 -2.84 -20.06 8.50
C ALA A 229 -1.69 -21.00 8.89
N GLY A 230 -1.93 -21.91 9.84
CA GLY A 230 -0.96 -22.93 10.22
C GLY A 230 -0.54 -23.89 9.08
N MET A 231 -1.32 -24.01 8.00
CA MET A 231 -0.96 -24.72 6.77
C MET A 231 -0.05 -23.86 5.88
N LEU A 232 -0.34 -22.58 5.68
CA LEU A 232 0.47 -21.67 4.85
C LEU A 232 1.94 -21.60 5.29
N CYS A 233 2.23 -21.84 6.57
CA CYS A 233 3.61 -21.92 7.09
C CYS A 233 4.35 -23.24 6.79
N ARG A 234 3.69 -24.29 6.27
CA ARG A 234 4.28 -25.63 6.13
C ARG A 234 4.98 -25.76 4.79
N SER A 235 6.09 -26.50 4.77
CA SER A 235 6.84 -26.77 3.55
C SER A 235 6.01 -27.49 2.47
N SER A 236 4.99 -28.25 2.87
CA SER A 236 4.08 -28.95 1.96
C SER A 236 3.16 -28.02 1.18
N HIS A 237 2.93 -26.80 1.67
CA HIS A 237 2.03 -25.81 1.08
C HIS A 237 2.79 -24.63 0.44
N LEU A 238 4.13 -24.69 0.45
CA LEU A 238 5.00 -23.67 -0.16
C LEU A 238 4.72 -23.41 -1.66
N PRO A 239 4.35 -24.41 -2.49
CA PRO A 239 4.00 -24.14 -3.89
C PRO A 239 2.86 -23.13 -4.06
N VAL A 240 1.82 -23.20 -3.21
CA VAL A 240 0.69 -22.23 -3.23
C VAL A 240 1.18 -20.82 -2.92
N ILE A 241 2.07 -20.71 -1.93
CA ILE A 241 2.66 -19.44 -1.50
C ILE A 241 3.59 -18.85 -2.57
N THR A 242 4.38 -19.70 -3.21
CA THR A 242 5.25 -19.27 -4.32
C THR A 242 4.41 -18.76 -5.49
N LEU A 243 3.36 -19.51 -5.85
CA LEU A 243 2.43 -19.11 -6.90
C LEU A 243 1.77 -17.76 -6.59
N LEU A 244 1.29 -17.55 -5.36
CA LEU A 244 0.70 -16.25 -4.99
C LEU A 244 1.71 -15.09 -5.16
N GLY A 245 2.96 -15.28 -4.71
CA GLY A 245 4.00 -14.27 -4.90
C GLY A 245 4.31 -13.98 -6.37
N GLU A 246 4.32 -15.00 -7.22
CA GLU A 246 4.46 -14.86 -8.68
C GLU A 246 3.29 -14.08 -9.28
N LYS A 247 2.05 -14.40 -8.88
CA LYS A 247 0.83 -13.71 -9.34
C LYS A 247 0.81 -12.23 -8.93
N ILE A 248 1.25 -11.90 -7.71
CA ILE A 248 1.39 -10.50 -7.26
C ILE A 248 2.40 -9.74 -8.12
N ARG A 249 3.55 -10.35 -8.42
CA ARG A 249 4.58 -9.72 -9.27
C ARG A 249 4.12 -9.55 -10.71
N GLU A 250 3.42 -10.54 -11.25
CA GLU A 250 2.81 -10.46 -12.57
C GLU A 250 1.82 -9.30 -12.64
N ALA A 251 0.93 -9.17 -11.64
CA ALA A 251 -0.03 -8.07 -11.54
C ALA A 251 0.65 -6.70 -11.49
N ALA A 252 1.74 -6.57 -10.72
CA ALA A 252 2.47 -5.32 -10.58
C ALA A 252 3.33 -4.95 -11.80
N SER A 253 3.73 -5.92 -12.62
CA SER A 253 4.69 -5.73 -13.73
C SER A 253 4.20 -4.82 -14.86
N VAL A 254 2.91 -4.50 -14.89
CA VAL A 254 2.32 -3.57 -15.85
C VAL A 254 2.65 -2.10 -15.54
N TYR A 255 3.09 -1.83 -14.31
CA TYR A 255 3.43 -0.49 -13.84
C TYR A 255 4.93 -0.21 -13.97
N PRO A 256 5.32 1.08 -14.16
CA PRO A 256 6.72 1.46 -14.18
C PRO A 256 7.36 1.37 -12.79
N ASP A 257 8.67 1.19 -12.75
CA ASP A 257 9.46 1.48 -11.56
C ASP A 257 9.54 3.02 -11.33
N ARG A 258 9.77 3.44 -10.08
CA ARG A 258 10.00 4.85 -9.75
C ARG A 258 11.31 5.35 -10.40
N ASP A 259 11.32 6.60 -10.85
CA ASP A 259 12.51 7.27 -11.39
C ASP A 259 13.05 8.31 -10.41
N PHE A 260 14.16 8.00 -9.75
CA PHE A 260 14.82 8.87 -8.77
C PHE A 260 15.93 9.74 -9.37
N GLY A 261 16.03 9.76 -10.70
CA GLY A 261 17.09 10.43 -11.43
C GLY A 261 18.41 9.66 -11.47
N ARG A 262 19.29 10.11 -12.37
CA ARG A 262 20.47 9.36 -12.82
C ARG A 262 21.38 8.84 -11.68
N LYS A 263 21.62 9.64 -10.64
CA LYS A 263 22.59 9.30 -9.59
C LYS A 263 22.02 8.22 -8.67
N GLN A 264 20.79 8.39 -8.21
CA GLN A 264 20.07 7.46 -7.34
C GLN A 264 19.76 6.16 -8.06
N ASN A 265 19.26 6.22 -9.30
CA ASN A 265 18.99 5.02 -10.09
C ASN A 265 20.26 4.19 -10.33
N LYS A 266 21.41 4.85 -10.55
CA LYS A 266 22.70 4.16 -10.67
C LYS A 266 23.06 3.43 -9.37
N TYR A 267 22.86 4.07 -8.22
CA TYR A 267 23.13 3.45 -6.92
C TYR A 267 22.22 2.23 -6.66
N LEU A 268 20.91 2.36 -6.94
CA LEU A 268 19.96 1.25 -6.83
C LEU A 268 20.34 0.10 -7.78
N HIS A 269 20.72 0.40 -9.02
CA HIS A 269 21.18 -0.60 -9.98
C HIS A 269 22.42 -1.36 -9.48
N GLU A 270 23.41 -0.67 -8.90
CA GLU A 270 24.60 -1.30 -8.31
C GLU A 270 24.26 -2.23 -7.12
N LEU A 271 23.22 -1.90 -6.32
CA LEU A 271 22.72 -2.78 -5.26
C LEU A 271 21.99 -4.00 -5.84
N MET A 272 21.12 -3.80 -6.83
CA MET A 272 20.39 -4.88 -7.51
C MET A 272 21.34 -5.86 -8.18
N GLU A 273 22.42 -5.41 -8.83
CA GLU A 273 23.44 -6.29 -9.40
C GLU A 273 24.15 -7.16 -8.35
N LYS A 274 24.38 -6.62 -7.14
CA LYS A 274 24.95 -7.41 -6.04
C LYS A 274 23.96 -8.46 -5.54
N ALA A 275 22.69 -8.08 -5.42
CA ALA A 275 21.61 -8.96 -5.02
C ALA A 275 21.42 -10.11 -6.01
N GLU A 276 21.40 -9.82 -7.33
CA GLU A 276 21.26 -10.85 -8.37
C GLU A 276 22.44 -11.82 -8.37
N ARG A 277 23.69 -11.35 -8.28
CA ARG A 277 24.85 -12.26 -8.15
C ARG A 277 24.72 -13.19 -6.94
N ARG A 278 24.30 -12.64 -5.80
CA ARG A 278 24.13 -13.42 -4.56
C ARG A 278 22.95 -14.39 -4.65
N LYS A 279 21.87 -14.00 -5.34
CA LYS A 279 20.73 -14.88 -5.65
C LYS A 279 21.16 -16.03 -6.56
N GLU A 280 21.93 -15.78 -7.62
CA GLU A 280 22.47 -16.82 -8.52
C GLU A 280 23.31 -17.85 -7.74
N GLU A 281 24.16 -17.41 -6.81
CA GLU A 281 24.93 -18.31 -5.93
C GLU A 281 24.03 -19.23 -5.10
N LEU A 282 22.97 -18.68 -4.50
CA LEU A 282 22.02 -19.43 -3.66
C LEU A 282 21.16 -20.38 -4.50
N GLU A 283 20.72 -19.95 -5.69
CA GLU A 283 19.94 -20.77 -6.61
C GLU A 283 20.76 -21.93 -7.17
N ALA A 284 22.07 -21.76 -7.38
CA ALA A 284 23.00 -22.84 -7.72
C ALA A 284 23.08 -23.92 -6.62
N GLU A 285 22.79 -23.57 -5.37
CA GLU A 285 22.63 -24.49 -4.24
C GLU A 285 21.20 -25.05 -4.10
N ASN A 286 20.34 -24.85 -5.11
CA ASN A 286 18.91 -25.18 -5.11
C ASN A 286 18.12 -24.51 -3.96
N VAL A 287 18.51 -23.29 -3.59
CA VAL A 287 17.81 -22.48 -2.58
C VAL A 287 16.94 -21.43 -3.28
N GLN A 288 15.63 -21.54 -3.11
CA GLN A 288 14.68 -20.54 -3.62
C GLN A 288 14.98 -19.18 -2.96
N THR A 289 15.21 -18.16 -3.78
CA THR A 289 15.61 -16.83 -3.33
C THR A 289 14.85 -15.77 -4.11
N LEU A 290 14.34 -14.76 -3.40
CA LEU A 290 13.59 -13.65 -4.00
C LEU A 290 14.24 -12.33 -3.61
N ILE A 291 14.37 -11.41 -4.57
CA ILE A 291 14.83 -10.05 -4.29
C ILE A 291 13.63 -9.18 -3.93
N TYR A 292 13.81 -8.34 -2.92
CA TYR A 292 12.93 -7.25 -2.55
C TYR A 292 13.73 -5.97 -2.33
N ARG A 293 13.11 -4.83 -2.52
CA ARG A 293 13.72 -3.51 -2.29
C ARG A 293 12.78 -2.60 -1.51
N GLU A 294 13.39 -1.71 -0.74
CA GLU A 294 12.74 -0.57 -0.10
C GLU A 294 13.23 0.69 -0.80
N GLU A 295 12.31 1.56 -1.18
CA GLU A 295 12.57 2.78 -1.93
C GLU A 295 11.88 3.96 -1.24
N PRO A 296 12.42 5.18 -1.34
CA PRO A 296 11.70 6.37 -0.88
C PRO A 296 10.52 6.69 -1.82
N PHE A 297 9.58 7.50 -1.34
CA PHE A 297 8.59 8.15 -2.20
C PHE A 297 9.23 9.27 -3.02
N ILE A 298 8.64 9.58 -4.18
CA ILE A 298 9.15 10.62 -5.08
C ILE A 298 8.80 12.02 -4.53
N TYR A 299 7.56 12.21 -4.09
CA TYR A 299 7.03 13.53 -3.73
C TYR A 299 7.10 13.86 -2.24
N ASP A 300 7.23 12.85 -1.39
CA ASP A 300 7.52 13.03 0.03
C ASP A 300 8.81 12.31 0.37
N CYS A 301 9.94 12.99 0.14
CA CYS A 301 11.27 12.44 0.34
C CYS A 301 11.53 12.14 1.82
N ASP A 302 10.98 11.02 2.28
CA ASP A 302 11.32 10.40 3.52
C ASP A 302 12.83 10.15 3.59
N SER A 303 13.38 10.19 4.79
CA SER A 303 14.81 9.95 5.05
C SER A 303 15.30 8.52 4.73
N ILE A 304 14.45 7.69 4.12
CA ILE A 304 14.71 6.28 3.80
C ILE A 304 15.71 6.20 2.65
N SER A 305 16.84 5.53 2.90
CA SER A 305 17.79 5.16 1.86
C SER A 305 17.39 3.84 1.22
N PHE A 306 17.70 3.67 -0.08
CA PHE A 306 17.48 2.40 -0.79
C PHE A 306 18.06 1.22 -0.02
N GLN A 307 17.24 0.18 0.18
CA GLN A 307 17.67 -1.08 0.78
C GLN A 307 17.28 -2.21 -0.15
N VAL A 308 18.17 -3.17 -0.36
CA VAL A 308 17.89 -4.37 -1.17
C VAL A 308 18.10 -5.58 -0.28
N TYR A 309 17.16 -6.52 -0.37
CA TYR A 309 17.09 -7.71 0.45
C TYR A 309 16.95 -8.96 -0.41
N LEU A 310 17.55 -10.04 0.08
CA LEU A 310 17.29 -11.40 -0.37
C LEU A 310 16.43 -12.11 0.65
N MET A 311 15.22 -12.48 0.24
CA MET A 311 14.37 -13.40 0.97
C MET A 311 14.69 -14.83 0.53
N ILE A 312 15.35 -15.56 1.42
CA ILE A 312 15.84 -16.92 1.20
C ILE A 312 14.84 -17.90 1.80
N VAL A 313 14.24 -18.73 0.95
CA VAL A 313 13.18 -19.69 1.31
C VAL A 313 13.73 -21.11 1.26
N ARG A 314 13.74 -21.78 2.42
CA ARG A 314 14.20 -23.18 2.55
C ARG A 314 13.06 -24.07 3.03
N LYS A 315 12.88 -25.22 2.38
CA LYS A 315 11.98 -26.27 2.87
C LYS A 315 12.55 -26.88 4.15
N GLY A 316 11.88 -26.68 5.28
CA GLY A 316 12.16 -27.42 6.50
C GLY A 316 11.38 -28.74 6.54
N VAL A 317 11.67 -29.59 7.54
CA VAL A 317 11.01 -30.90 7.71
C VAL A 317 9.50 -30.76 7.92
N TRP A 318 9.06 -29.69 8.58
CA TRP A 318 7.65 -29.42 8.88
C TRP A 318 7.21 -28.05 8.36
N LYS A 319 7.93 -27.01 8.79
CA LYS A 319 7.67 -25.61 8.40
C LYS A 319 8.72 -25.09 7.44
N GLN A 320 8.33 -24.15 6.60
CA GLN A 320 9.28 -23.37 5.81
C GLN A 320 10.20 -22.58 6.74
N LYS A 321 11.46 -22.40 6.33
CA LYS A 321 12.45 -21.55 7.01
C LYS A 321 12.73 -20.37 6.09
N ILE A 322 12.47 -19.18 6.59
CA ILE A 322 12.69 -17.92 5.88
C ILE A 322 13.85 -17.20 6.54
N MET A 323 14.75 -16.66 5.72
CA MET A 323 15.82 -15.78 6.17
C MET A 323 15.84 -14.56 5.26
N VAL A 324 16.13 -13.40 5.83
CA VAL A 324 16.28 -12.16 5.08
C VAL A 324 17.72 -11.71 5.22
N GLU A 325 18.40 -11.57 4.09
CA GLU A 325 19.78 -11.07 3.99
C GLU A 325 19.72 -9.68 3.35
N LYS A 326 20.28 -8.67 4.02
CA LYS A 326 20.40 -7.31 3.47
C LYS A 326 21.72 -7.20 2.70
N ILE A 327 21.67 -6.60 1.51
CA ILE A 327 22.80 -6.46 0.58
C ILE A 327 23.66 -5.22 0.87
#